data_AF-A0A0L6UNZ4-F1
#
_entry.id   AF-A0A0L6UNZ4-F1
#
_cell.length_a   1.000
_cell.length_b   1.000
_cell.length_c   1.000
_cell.angle_alpha   90.00
_cell.angle_beta   90.00
_cell.angle_gamma   90.00
#
_symmetry.space_group_name_H-M   'P 1'
#
loop_
_entity.id
_entity.type
_entity.pdbx_description
1 polymer ?
#
loop_
_entity_poly.entity_id
_entity_poly.type
_entity_poly.pdbx_seq_one_letter_code
_entity_poly.pdbx_strand_id
1 'polypeptide(L)'
;MDALNAFLDEMMRIPSPPTSRPNSMVLAKPQPFNRTRGAVANSFFGHILLHTVTYPECFPTESSKVALDFSFMPDYAATWSQPYLMKVFNTEEVAFKTFLDDFNHPTIPPQTETVLAYTQEFNSHSRTIGWAKAPLMILYQHGLKENVQLAVVMSNIQFTSLRTMQAMALKAGQTIEGIRNTQPVSKLQCPNHQPQCSVPLGFPTWSTQPTL
;
A
#
# COMPACT_ATOMS: atom_id res chain seq x y z
N MET A 1 -15.37 19.27 -11.19
CA MET A 1 -14.59 20.19 -10.35
C MET A 1 -15.49 21.16 -9.60
N ASP A 2 -16.49 21.78 -10.25
CA ASP A 2 -17.25 22.91 -9.66
C ASP A 2 -18.06 22.57 -8.40
N ALA A 3 -18.71 21.41 -8.34
CA ALA A 3 -19.45 20.98 -7.15
C ALA A 3 -18.53 20.64 -5.96
N LEU A 4 -17.32 20.13 -6.23
CA LEU A 4 -16.31 19.88 -5.20
C LEU A 4 -15.79 21.20 -4.64
N ASN A 5 -15.50 22.17 -5.52
CA ASN A 5 -15.07 23.50 -5.09
C ASN A 5 -16.18 24.22 -4.30
N ALA A 6 -17.44 24.14 -4.71
CA ALA A 6 -18.56 24.73 -3.97
C ALA A 6 -18.79 24.06 -2.60
N PHE A 7 -18.68 22.74 -2.51
CA PHE A 7 -18.77 22.01 -1.24
C PHE A 7 -17.60 22.35 -0.30
N LEU A 8 -16.39 22.46 -0.83
CA LEU A 8 -15.22 22.91 -0.08
C LEU A 8 -15.34 24.37 0.37
N ASP A 9 -15.90 25.25 -0.46
CA ASP A 9 -16.13 26.66 -0.13
C ASP A 9 -17.20 26.80 0.97
N GLU A 10 -18.26 25.99 0.92
CA GLU A 10 -19.30 25.92 1.97
C GLU A 10 -18.74 25.37 3.30
N MET A 11 -17.92 24.31 3.24
CA MET A 11 -17.27 23.69 4.42
C MET A 11 -16.15 24.57 5.01
N MET A 12 -15.48 25.39 4.19
CA MET A 12 -14.42 26.31 4.60
C MET A 12 -14.94 27.73 4.87
N ARG A 13 -16.25 27.96 4.75
CA ARG A 13 -16.89 29.19 5.17
C ARG A 13 -16.82 29.28 6.69
N ILE A 14 -15.72 29.85 7.19
CA ILE A 14 -15.46 30.07 8.61
C ILE A 14 -16.74 30.64 9.25
N PRO A 15 -17.40 29.91 10.16
CA PRO A 15 -18.53 30.47 10.89
C PRO A 15 -18.03 31.70 11.63
N SER A 16 -18.77 32.81 11.52
CA SER A 16 -18.50 33.96 12.37
C SER A 16 -18.47 33.47 13.83
N PRO A 17 -17.44 33.84 14.62
CA PRO A 17 -17.23 33.25 15.92
C PRO A 17 -18.48 33.48 16.79
N PRO A 18 -18.97 32.46 17.51
CA PRO A 18 -20.07 32.65 18.44
C PRO A 18 -19.65 33.72 19.46
N THR A 19 -20.47 34.75 19.58
CA THR A 19 -20.26 35.84 20.52
C THR A 19 -20.18 35.23 21.94
N SER A 20 -19.00 35.33 22.52
CA SER A 20 -18.61 34.98 23.90
C SER A 20 -18.32 33.51 24.23
N ARG A 21 -17.03 33.10 24.14
CA ARG A 21 -16.33 32.30 25.16
C ARG A 21 -14.80 32.46 25.02
N PRO A 22 -13.99 32.50 26.10
CA PRO A 22 -12.62 32.98 26.04
C PRO A 22 -11.66 31.89 25.52
N ASN A 23 -10.78 32.30 24.60
CA ASN A 23 -9.64 31.58 24.01
C ASN A 23 -9.99 30.51 22.96
N SER A 24 -10.47 30.91 21.78
CA SER A 24 -10.42 30.00 20.62
C SER A 24 -8.96 29.79 20.23
N MET A 25 -8.43 28.58 20.44
CA MET A 25 -7.10 28.19 19.96
C MET A 25 -7.09 28.28 18.43
N VAL A 26 -6.29 29.18 17.87
CA VAL A 26 -6.18 29.38 16.41
C VAL A 26 -5.25 28.30 15.87
N LEU A 27 -5.81 27.29 15.20
CA LEU A 27 -5.05 26.20 14.62
C LEU A 27 -4.58 26.56 13.20
N ALA A 28 -3.31 26.30 12.88
CA ALA A 28 -2.78 26.59 11.56
C ALA A 28 -3.48 25.73 10.48
N LYS A 29 -3.73 26.32 9.30
CA LYS A 29 -4.27 25.61 8.14
C LYS A 29 -3.38 24.40 7.80
N PRO A 30 -3.94 23.20 7.65
CA PRO A 30 -3.18 22.03 7.21
C PRO A 30 -2.51 22.29 5.85
N GLN A 31 -1.28 21.81 5.71
CA GLN A 31 -0.54 21.90 4.44
C GLN A 31 -1.06 20.85 3.45
N PRO A 32 -1.06 21.14 2.12
CA PRO A 32 -1.37 20.14 1.12
C PRO A 32 -0.44 18.92 1.24
N PHE A 33 -1.00 17.72 1.24
CA PHE A 33 -0.26 16.51 1.53
C PHE A 33 -0.02 15.66 0.29
N ASN A 34 1.25 15.30 0.07
CA ASN A 34 1.68 14.62 -1.15
C ASN A 34 1.74 13.09 -1.08
N ARG A 35 0.99 12.48 -0.15
CA ARG A 35 0.99 11.02 0.07
C ARG A 35 2.38 10.47 0.45
N THR A 36 3.25 11.28 1.06
CA THR A 36 4.52 10.78 1.62
C THR A 36 4.23 9.92 2.86
N ARG A 37 4.63 8.65 2.81
CA ARG A 37 4.40 7.67 3.90
C ARG A 37 5.21 7.99 5.16
N GLY A 38 4.87 7.30 6.25
CA GLY A 38 5.63 7.31 7.50
C GLY A 38 5.34 8.56 8.33
N ALA A 39 6.37 9.13 8.94
CA ALA A 39 6.22 10.25 9.87
C ALA A 39 5.46 11.46 9.27
N VAL A 40 5.63 11.73 7.98
CA VAL A 40 4.96 12.83 7.29
C VAL A 40 3.44 12.60 7.19
N ALA A 41 3.02 11.38 6.81
CA ALA A 41 1.60 10.99 6.82
C ALA A 41 0.99 11.10 8.23
N ASN A 42 1.69 10.57 9.24
CA ASN A 42 1.21 10.59 10.62
C ASN A 42 1.07 12.03 11.15
N SER A 43 2.01 12.92 10.81
CA SER A 43 1.93 14.34 11.16
C SER A 43 0.75 15.03 10.48
N PHE A 44 0.48 14.70 9.22
CA PHE A 44 -0.66 15.23 8.48
C PHE A 44 -1.99 14.81 9.11
N PHE A 45 -2.22 13.50 9.32
CA PHE A 45 -3.44 13.03 9.97
C PHE A 45 -3.57 13.50 11.42
N GLY A 46 -2.45 13.65 12.14
CA GLY A 46 -2.44 14.26 13.47
C GLY A 46 -2.98 15.69 13.45
N HIS A 47 -2.60 16.50 12.45
CA HIS A 47 -3.13 17.84 12.24
C HIS A 47 -4.62 17.83 11.88
N ILE A 48 -5.05 16.94 10.99
CA ILE A 48 -6.46 16.82 10.59
C ILE A 48 -7.31 16.41 11.80
N LEU A 49 -6.88 15.39 12.55
CA LEU A 49 -7.56 14.97 13.76
C LEU A 49 -7.63 16.11 14.79
N LEU A 50 -6.54 16.86 14.97
CA LEU A 50 -6.49 18.02 15.86
C LEU A 50 -7.51 19.10 15.46
N HIS A 51 -7.69 19.37 14.17
CA HIS A 51 -8.74 20.27 13.68
C HIS A 51 -10.13 19.76 14.04
N THR A 52 -10.42 18.48 13.81
CA THR A 52 -11.74 17.91 14.07
C THR A 52 -12.12 17.87 15.55
N VAL A 53 -11.16 17.65 16.46
CA VAL A 53 -11.42 17.67 17.91
C VAL A 53 -11.50 19.09 18.47
N THR A 54 -10.82 20.06 17.84
CA THR A 54 -10.88 21.47 18.24
C THR A 54 -12.20 22.11 17.83
N TYR A 55 -12.78 21.67 16.70
CA TYR A 55 -14.04 22.21 16.17
C TYR A 55 -15.09 21.11 15.96
N PRO A 56 -15.55 20.43 17.03
CA PRO A 56 -16.45 19.29 16.90
C PRO A 56 -17.81 19.66 16.32
N GLU A 57 -18.26 20.90 16.51
CA GLU A 57 -19.52 21.40 15.93
C GLU A 57 -19.44 21.57 14.41
N CYS A 58 -18.24 21.80 13.86
CA CYS A 58 -18.00 21.90 12.42
C CYS A 58 -17.84 20.52 11.76
N PHE A 59 -17.46 19.50 12.54
CA PHE A 59 -17.20 18.15 12.05
C PHE A 59 -17.97 17.06 12.84
N PRO A 60 -19.31 17.12 12.87
CA PRO A 60 -20.12 16.24 13.72
C PRO A 60 -20.18 14.79 13.23
N THR A 61 -19.81 14.51 11.99
CA THR A 61 -19.89 13.17 11.36
C THR A 61 -18.51 12.68 10.91
N GLU A 62 -18.30 11.36 10.89
CA GLU A 62 -17.07 10.78 10.33
C GLU A 62 -16.85 11.21 8.87
N SER A 63 -17.93 11.31 8.08
CA SER A 63 -17.87 11.80 6.69
C SER A 63 -17.35 13.23 6.59
N SER A 64 -17.71 14.12 7.52
CA SER A 64 -17.19 15.50 7.55
C SER A 64 -15.69 15.57 7.88
N LYS A 65 -15.19 14.64 8.71
CA LYS A 65 -13.75 14.51 9.04
C LYS A 65 -12.96 13.99 7.84
N VAL A 66 -13.50 13.00 7.14
CA VAL A 66 -12.94 12.48 5.88
C VAL A 66 -12.95 13.55 4.77
N ALA A 67 -14.02 14.34 4.67
CA ALA A 67 -14.09 15.45 3.71
C ALA A 67 -13.03 16.54 3.97
N LEU A 68 -12.79 16.88 5.24
CA LEU A 68 -11.72 17.80 5.63
C LEU A 68 -10.36 17.28 5.16
N ASP A 69 -10.09 15.99 5.39
CA ASP A 69 -8.84 15.36 4.96
C ASP A 69 -8.61 15.47 3.44
N PHE A 70 -9.66 15.22 2.65
CA PHE A 70 -9.59 15.35 1.19
C PHE A 70 -9.38 16.77 0.68
N SER A 71 -9.83 17.78 1.42
CA SER A 71 -9.61 19.18 1.03
C SER A 71 -8.12 19.56 0.96
N PHE A 72 -7.25 18.79 1.62
CA PHE A 72 -5.80 18.99 1.61
C PHE A 72 -5.05 17.97 0.76
N MET A 73 -5.76 17.16 -0.03
CA MET A 73 -5.18 16.14 -0.91
C MET A 73 -5.21 16.62 -2.39
N PRO A 74 -4.07 16.96 -3.01
CA PRO A 74 -4.00 17.37 -4.41
C PRO A 74 -4.31 16.21 -5.38
N ASP A 75 -4.60 16.52 -6.64
CA ASP A 75 -5.26 15.68 -7.66
C ASP A 75 -4.88 14.20 -7.77
N TYR A 76 -3.62 13.80 -7.51
CA TYR A 76 -3.21 12.39 -7.50
C TYR A 76 -3.59 11.66 -6.21
N ALA A 77 -3.66 12.37 -5.08
CA ALA A 77 -4.15 11.87 -3.81
C ALA A 77 -5.65 11.55 -3.89
N ALA A 78 -6.40 12.39 -4.63
CA ALA A 78 -7.84 12.25 -4.91
C ALA A 78 -8.23 10.96 -5.66
N THR A 79 -7.37 10.44 -6.56
CA THR A 79 -7.69 9.20 -7.31
C THR A 79 -7.77 7.96 -6.41
N TRP A 80 -6.89 7.82 -5.41
CA TRP A 80 -6.97 6.70 -4.45
C TRP A 80 -8.18 6.83 -3.54
N SER A 81 -8.49 8.04 -3.12
CA SER A 81 -9.61 8.28 -2.21
C SER A 81 -10.97 8.32 -2.91
N GLN A 82 -11.02 8.19 -4.24
CA GLN A 82 -12.28 8.20 -4.99
C GLN A 82 -13.37 7.28 -4.43
N PRO A 83 -13.09 6.03 -4.01
CA PRO A 83 -14.12 5.16 -3.42
C PRO A 83 -14.69 5.76 -2.12
N TYR A 84 -13.87 6.37 -1.28
CA TYR A 84 -14.31 7.02 -0.04
C TYR A 84 -15.03 8.34 -0.32
N LEU A 85 -14.55 9.13 -1.30
CA LEU A 85 -15.24 10.34 -1.77
C LEU A 85 -16.64 9.99 -2.27
N MET A 86 -16.77 8.94 -3.08
CA MET A 86 -18.07 8.50 -3.58
C MET A 86 -19.01 8.10 -2.44
N LYS A 87 -18.52 7.37 -1.45
CA LYS A 87 -19.30 7.04 -0.24
C LYS A 87 -19.73 8.28 0.53
N VAL A 88 -18.82 9.24 0.74
CA VAL A 88 -19.14 10.53 1.39
C VAL A 88 -20.22 11.29 0.60
N PHE A 89 -20.14 11.34 -0.74
CA PHE A 89 -21.15 11.98 -1.57
C PHE A 89 -22.51 11.26 -1.55
N ASN A 90 -22.50 9.93 -1.46
CA ASN A 90 -23.71 9.12 -1.36
C ASN A 90 -24.32 9.12 0.05
N THR A 91 -23.72 9.84 1.01
CA THR A 91 -24.10 9.79 2.44
C THR A 91 -23.99 8.36 3.02
N GLU A 92 -23.14 7.52 2.43
CA GLU A 92 -22.77 6.23 2.98
C GLU A 92 -21.79 6.43 4.14
N GLU A 93 -21.92 5.61 5.17
CA GLU A 93 -21.04 5.69 6.33
C GLU A 93 -19.61 5.26 5.94
N VAL A 94 -18.66 6.17 6.16
CA VAL A 94 -17.23 5.89 6.06
C VAL A 94 -16.62 6.02 7.44
N ALA A 95 -16.26 4.89 8.05
CA ALA A 95 -15.52 4.92 9.30
C ALA A 95 -14.14 5.55 9.07
N PHE A 96 -13.85 6.67 9.73
CA PHE A 96 -12.57 7.39 9.61
C PHE A 96 -11.38 6.48 9.96
N LYS A 97 -11.56 5.57 10.91
CA LYS A 97 -10.55 4.56 11.24
C LYS A 97 -10.23 3.63 10.06
N THR A 98 -11.24 3.10 9.39
CA THR A 98 -11.06 2.24 8.21
C THR A 98 -10.34 2.99 7.10
N PHE A 99 -10.73 4.25 6.89
CA PHE A 99 -10.05 5.14 5.96
C PHE A 99 -8.56 5.33 6.28
N LEU A 100 -8.21 5.57 7.56
CA LEU A 100 -6.82 5.68 8.00
C LEU A 100 -6.04 4.37 7.86
N ASP A 101 -6.66 3.24 8.18
CA ASP A 101 -6.04 1.92 8.06
C ASP A 101 -5.72 1.61 6.60
N ASP A 102 -6.66 1.84 5.69
CA ASP A 102 -6.48 1.66 4.25
C ASP A 102 -5.48 2.66 3.65
N PHE A 103 -5.41 3.88 4.20
CA PHE A 103 -4.41 4.87 3.81
C PHE A 103 -2.99 4.40 4.17
N ASN A 104 -2.82 3.91 5.39
CA ASN A 104 -1.53 3.47 5.89
C ASN A 104 -1.11 2.14 5.27
N HIS A 105 -2.07 1.25 5.01
CA HIS A 105 -1.87 -0.11 4.52
C HIS A 105 -2.84 -0.41 3.38
N PRO A 106 -2.50 -0.06 2.11
CA PRO A 106 -3.27 -0.54 0.98
C PRO A 106 -3.28 -2.07 0.99
N THR A 107 -4.44 -2.64 1.26
CA THR A 107 -4.61 -4.08 1.35
C THR A 107 -4.62 -4.66 -0.06
N ILE A 108 -3.43 -4.88 -0.63
CA ILE A 108 -3.32 -5.85 -1.72
C ILE A 108 -3.32 -7.22 -1.06
N PRO A 109 -4.23 -8.12 -1.45
CA PRO A 109 -4.27 -9.45 -0.86
C PRO A 109 -2.90 -10.12 -1.03
N PRO A 110 -2.36 -10.74 0.03
CA PRO A 110 -1.10 -11.47 -0.06
C PRO A 110 -1.22 -12.60 -1.07
N GLN A 111 -0.10 -13.00 -1.65
CA GLN A 111 -0.03 -14.07 -2.65
C GLN A 111 -0.62 -15.39 -2.10
N THR A 112 -1.84 -15.72 -2.51
CA THR A 112 -2.53 -16.98 -2.11
C THR A 112 -2.17 -18.14 -3.04
N GLU A 113 -2.19 -17.91 -4.36
CA GLU A 113 -1.94 -18.92 -5.39
C GLU A 113 -0.49 -18.85 -5.93
N THR A 114 -0.35 -18.54 -7.23
CA THR A 114 0.90 -18.44 -7.97
C THR A 114 1.44 -17.00 -7.96
N VAL A 115 2.75 -16.85 -8.17
CA VAL A 115 3.35 -15.51 -8.31
C VAL A 115 2.78 -14.77 -9.52
N LEU A 116 2.39 -15.52 -10.57
CA LEU A 116 1.81 -14.95 -11.78
C LEU A 116 0.43 -14.32 -11.51
N ALA A 117 -0.47 -15.04 -10.85
CA ALA A 117 -1.80 -14.54 -10.51
C ALA A 117 -1.71 -13.29 -9.63
N TYR A 118 -0.88 -13.35 -8.58
CA TYR A 118 -0.61 -12.20 -7.71
C TYR A 118 -0.06 -10.99 -8.50
N THR A 119 0.89 -11.21 -9.40
CA THR A 119 1.48 -10.13 -10.21
C THR A 119 0.47 -9.48 -11.14
N GLN A 120 -0.44 -10.26 -11.73
CA GLN A 120 -1.50 -9.74 -12.59
C GLN A 120 -2.51 -8.92 -11.80
N GLU A 121 -2.95 -9.41 -10.64
CA GLU A 121 -3.88 -8.71 -9.76
C GLU A 121 -3.29 -7.41 -9.21
N PHE A 122 -2.02 -7.46 -8.77
CA PHE A 122 -1.26 -6.29 -8.34
C PHE A 122 -1.18 -5.25 -9.47
N ASN A 123 -0.89 -5.68 -10.70
CA ASN A 123 -0.79 -4.78 -11.84
C ASN A 123 -2.15 -4.14 -12.18
N SER A 124 -3.25 -4.89 -12.10
CA SER A 124 -4.61 -4.36 -12.26
C SER A 124 -4.89 -3.24 -11.26
N HIS A 125 -4.63 -3.50 -9.97
CA HIS A 125 -4.82 -2.50 -8.91
C HIS A 125 -3.89 -1.30 -9.06
N SER A 126 -2.60 -1.51 -9.32
CA SER A 126 -1.62 -0.42 -9.41
C SER A 126 -1.94 0.59 -10.52
N ARG A 127 -2.51 0.14 -11.65
CA ARG A 127 -2.91 1.01 -12.76
C ARG A 127 -4.05 1.95 -12.39
N THR A 128 -4.98 1.48 -11.55
CA THR A 128 -6.10 2.29 -11.08
C THR A 128 -5.66 3.37 -10.09
N ILE A 129 -4.67 3.07 -9.25
CA ILE A 129 -4.36 3.92 -8.09
C ILE A 129 -3.24 4.95 -8.40
N GLY A 130 -2.47 4.78 -9.47
CA GLY A 130 -1.50 5.78 -9.97
C GLY A 130 -0.31 6.06 -9.05
N TRP A 131 0.15 5.05 -8.30
CA TRP A 131 1.18 5.21 -7.28
C TRP A 131 2.59 5.45 -7.85
N ALA A 132 3.42 6.16 -7.06
CA ALA A 132 4.85 6.30 -7.36
C ALA A 132 5.58 4.94 -7.32
N LYS A 133 6.69 4.83 -8.07
CA LYS A 133 7.42 3.57 -8.27
C LYS A 133 7.93 2.93 -6.97
N ALA A 134 8.54 3.71 -6.08
CA ALA A 134 9.15 3.18 -4.87
C ALA A 134 8.13 2.54 -3.91
N PRO A 135 6.98 3.18 -3.58
CA PRO A 135 5.91 2.54 -2.82
C PRO A 135 5.35 1.27 -3.45
N LEU A 136 5.20 1.23 -4.79
CA LEU A 136 4.71 0.05 -5.49
C LEU A 136 5.66 -1.15 -5.35
N MET A 137 6.97 -0.90 -5.43
CA MET A 137 7.97 -1.96 -5.30
C MET A 137 7.96 -2.58 -3.91
N ILE A 138 7.90 -1.76 -2.86
CA ILE A 138 7.82 -2.23 -1.46
C ILE A 138 6.54 -3.05 -1.25
N LEU A 139 5.41 -2.54 -1.75
CA LEU A 139 4.12 -3.22 -1.59
C LEU A 139 4.09 -4.57 -2.32
N TYR A 140 4.63 -4.60 -3.54
CA TYR A 140 4.76 -5.83 -4.31
C TYR A 140 5.62 -6.85 -3.57
N GLN A 141 6.80 -6.43 -3.08
CA GLN A 141 7.70 -7.31 -2.33
C GLN A 141 7.05 -7.87 -1.06
N HIS A 142 6.33 -7.04 -0.30
CA HIS A 142 5.67 -7.47 0.94
C HIS A 142 4.47 -8.40 0.73
N GLY A 143 3.79 -8.32 -0.41
CA GLY A 143 2.67 -9.21 -0.70
C GLY A 143 3.08 -10.56 -1.30
N LEU A 144 4.37 -10.77 -1.61
CA LEU A 144 4.89 -12.07 -2.06
C LEU A 144 4.93 -13.08 -0.91
N LYS A 145 4.82 -14.38 -1.24
CA LYS A 145 5.11 -15.45 -0.28
C LYS A 145 6.57 -15.36 0.19
N GLU A 146 6.81 -15.74 1.45
CA GLU A 146 8.10 -15.60 2.14
C GLU A 146 9.30 -16.15 1.37
N ASN A 147 9.15 -17.33 0.76
CA ASN A 147 10.21 -17.98 -0.03
C ASN A 147 10.55 -17.22 -1.32
N VAL A 148 9.55 -16.60 -1.96
CA VAL A 148 9.75 -15.76 -3.16
C VAL A 148 10.31 -14.40 -2.73
N GLN A 149 9.78 -13.83 -1.66
CA GLN A 149 10.27 -12.58 -1.08
C GLN A 149 11.75 -12.70 -0.70
N LEU A 150 12.14 -13.80 -0.06
CA LEU A 150 13.52 -14.09 0.29
C LEU A 150 14.41 -14.19 -0.95
N ALA A 151 13.96 -14.86 -2.01
CA ALA A 151 14.69 -14.91 -3.27
C ALA A 151 14.90 -13.52 -3.89
N VAL A 152 13.88 -12.66 -3.86
CA VAL A 152 13.97 -11.27 -4.35
C VAL A 152 14.97 -10.46 -3.53
N VAL A 153 14.93 -10.56 -2.19
CA VAL A 153 15.88 -9.87 -1.28
C VAL A 153 17.30 -10.37 -1.46
N MET A 154 17.49 -11.69 -1.55
CA MET A 154 18.81 -12.32 -1.64
C MET A 154 19.46 -12.21 -3.02
N SER A 155 18.72 -11.78 -4.04
CA SER A 155 19.22 -11.67 -5.41
C SER A 155 20.39 -10.69 -5.60
N ASN A 156 20.67 -9.86 -4.59
CA ASN A 156 21.72 -8.84 -4.60
C ASN A 156 21.65 -7.90 -5.83
N ILE A 157 20.45 -7.72 -6.39
CA ILE A 157 20.18 -6.83 -7.52
C ILE A 157 19.50 -5.58 -7.00
N GLN A 158 20.00 -4.42 -7.39
CA GLN A 158 19.27 -3.17 -7.19
C GLN A 158 18.16 -3.06 -8.22
N PHE A 159 16.92 -3.17 -7.76
CA PHE A 159 15.77 -2.93 -8.61
C PHE A 159 15.56 -1.43 -8.80
N THR A 160 15.55 -0.98 -10.04
CA THR A 160 15.22 0.41 -10.41
C THR A 160 13.77 0.55 -10.91
N SER A 161 13.07 -0.58 -11.06
CA SER A 161 11.69 -0.63 -11.51
C SER A 161 10.91 -1.80 -10.91
N LEU A 162 9.59 -1.62 -10.81
CA LEU A 162 8.66 -2.69 -10.45
C LEU A 162 8.75 -3.87 -11.44
N ARG A 163 8.92 -3.58 -12.74
CA ARG A 163 9.01 -4.60 -13.80
C ARG A 163 10.17 -5.56 -13.58
N THR A 164 11.36 -5.04 -13.26
CA THR A 164 12.56 -5.86 -13.01
C THR A 164 12.41 -6.72 -11.75
N MET A 165 11.72 -6.21 -10.73
CA MET A 165 11.41 -6.96 -9.51
C MET A 165 10.39 -8.08 -9.79
N GLN A 166 9.35 -7.79 -10.57
CA GLN A 166 8.33 -8.77 -10.99
C GLN A 166 8.93 -9.91 -11.81
N ALA A 167 9.80 -9.60 -12.78
CA ALA A 167 10.47 -10.62 -13.59
C ALA A 167 11.27 -11.60 -12.72
N MET A 168 11.93 -11.10 -11.68
CA MET A 168 12.65 -11.95 -10.76
C MET A 168 11.72 -12.76 -9.86
N ALA A 169 10.68 -12.14 -9.30
CA ALA A 169 9.71 -12.84 -8.48
C ALA A 169 9.05 -13.99 -9.26
N LEU A 170 8.71 -13.76 -10.54
CA LEU A 170 8.20 -14.78 -11.45
C LEU A 170 9.20 -15.91 -11.66
N LYS A 171 10.47 -15.59 -11.93
CA LYS A 171 11.55 -16.59 -12.08
C LYS A 171 11.73 -17.42 -10.82
N ALA A 172 11.71 -16.78 -9.64
CA ALA A 172 11.81 -17.45 -8.35
C ALA A 172 10.59 -18.36 -8.09
N GLY A 173 9.39 -17.87 -8.34
CA GLY A 173 8.14 -18.63 -8.23
C GLY A 173 8.15 -19.89 -9.10
N GLN A 174 8.49 -19.73 -10.38
CA GLN A 174 8.60 -20.86 -11.32
C GLN A 174 9.65 -21.89 -10.89
N THR A 175 10.81 -21.43 -10.38
CA THR A 175 11.87 -22.32 -9.90
C THR A 175 11.39 -23.13 -8.69
N ILE A 176 10.71 -22.47 -7.74
CA ILE A 176 10.19 -23.11 -6.53
C ILE A 176 9.07 -24.11 -6.85
N GLU A 177 8.13 -23.73 -7.71
CA GLU A 177 7.06 -24.63 -8.17
C GLU A 177 7.63 -25.81 -8.97
N GLY A 178 8.61 -25.55 -9.83
CA GLY A 178 9.35 -26.57 -10.58
C GLY A 178 9.97 -27.62 -9.66
N ILE A 179 10.69 -27.19 -8.62
CA ILE A 179 11.31 -28.09 -7.63
C ILE A 179 10.27 -28.99 -6.95
N ARG A 180 9.14 -28.40 -6.50
CA ARG A 180 8.04 -29.16 -5.88
C ARG A 180 7.46 -30.22 -6.81
N ASN A 181 7.32 -29.90 -8.10
CA ASN A 181 6.74 -30.80 -9.09
C ASN A 181 7.73 -31.86 -9.59
N THR A 182 9.04 -31.59 -9.50
CA THR A 182 10.10 -32.56 -9.85
C THR A 182 10.48 -33.50 -8.72
N GLN A 183 9.91 -33.37 -7.52
CA GLN A 183 10.20 -34.29 -6.43
C GLN A 183 9.61 -35.68 -6.75
N PRO A 184 10.42 -36.72 -6.99
CA PRO A 184 9.89 -38.06 -7.09
C PRO A 184 9.37 -38.45 -5.72
N VAL A 185 8.23 -39.13 -5.68
CA VAL A 185 7.80 -39.91 -4.52
C VAL A 185 8.78 -41.08 -4.34
N SER A 186 10.02 -40.79 -3.96
CA SER A 186 10.98 -41.80 -3.54
C SER A 186 10.67 -42.09 -2.09
N LYS A 187 9.80 -43.09 -1.89
CA LYS A 187 9.72 -43.84 -0.64
C LYS A 187 11.16 -44.13 -0.18
N LEU A 188 11.50 -43.66 1.02
CA LEU A 188 12.70 -44.09 1.73
C LEU A 188 12.60 -45.59 1.98
N GLN A 189 13.13 -46.38 1.06
CA GLN A 189 13.47 -47.77 1.31
C GLN A 189 14.99 -47.83 1.29
N CYS A 190 15.60 -47.88 2.48
CA CYS A 190 17.04 -48.05 2.61
C CYS A 190 17.39 -49.53 2.40
N PRO A 191 18.33 -49.86 1.49
CA PRO A 191 19.18 -51.03 1.65
C PRO A 191 20.54 -50.61 2.21
N ASN A 192 21.03 -51.51 3.04
CA ASN A 192 22.17 -51.42 3.92
C ASN A 192 23.54 -51.35 3.18
N HIS A 193 24.52 -50.72 3.83
CA HIS A 193 26.00 -50.82 3.69
C HIS A 193 26.84 -49.88 2.78
N GLN A 194 27.46 -48.90 3.48
CA GLN A 194 28.86 -48.41 3.46
C GLN A 194 29.38 -47.37 2.42
N PRO A 195 30.38 -46.53 2.81
CA PRO A 195 30.36 -45.10 2.50
C PRO A 195 31.48 -44.65 1.55
N GLN A 196 31.14 -43.73 0.65
CA GLN A 196 32.11 -42.82 0.06
C GLN A 196 31.49 -41.41 0.07
N CYS A 197 32.05 -40.55 0.93
CA CYS A 197 31.84 -39.12 0.87
C CYS A 197 32.31 -38.58 -0.49
N SER A 198 31.43 -37.87 -1.19
CA SER A 198 31.72 -36.64 -1.95
C SER A 198 30.43 -36.20 -2.66
N VAL A 199 29.60 -35.39 -1.99
CA VAL A 199 28.57 -34.61 -2.68
C VAL A 199 29.06 -33.16 -2.69
N PRO A 200 29.29 -32.53 -3.85
CA PRO A 200 29.41 -31.09 -3.90
C PRO A 200 28.01 -30.52 -3.68
N LEU A 201 27.82 -29.79 -2.57
CA LEU A 201 26.71 -28.85 -2.39
C LEU A 201 26.88 -27.71 -3.39
N GLY A 202 26.48 -27.95 -4.64
CA GLY A 202 26.34 -26.93 -5.66
C GLY A 202 25.03 -26.18 -5.44
N PHE A 203 25.08 -25.03 -4.76
CA PHE A 203 24.01 -24.06 -4.86
C PHE A 203 23.90 -23.57 -6.32
N PRO A 204 22.71 -23.42 -6.90
CA PRO A 204 22.58 -22.85 -8.23
C PRO A 204 23.08 -21.41 -8.20
N THR A 205 24.12 -21.11 -8.98
CA THR A 205 24.64 -19.76 -9.17
C THR A 205 23.61 -18.93 -9.93
N TRP A 206 22.96 -18.00 -9.23
CA TRP A 206 22.04 -17.01 -9.79
C TRP A 206 22.80 -15.86 -10.46
N SER A 207 23.59 -16.14 -11.50
CA SER A 207 24.25 -15.10 -12.30
C SER A 207 23.82 -15.19 -13.75
N THR A 208 22.63 -14.66 -14.05
CA THR A 208 22.34 -14.18 -15.39
C THR A 208 21.31 -13.07 -15.32
N GLN A 209 21.75 -11.90 -15.76
CA GLN A 209 20.97 -10.68 -15.90
C GLN A 209 19.75 -10.94 -16.80
N PRO A 210 18.54 -10.50 -16.43
CA PRO A 210 17.38 -10.66 -17.29
C PRO A 210 17.54 -9.78 -18.53
N THR A 211 17.46 -10.41 -19.71
CA THR A 211 17.38 -9.71 -20.99
C THR A 211 16.05 -8.95 -21.06
N LEU A 212 16.13 -7.68 -21.47
CA LEU A 212 15.06 -6.66 -21.48
C LEU A 212 13.85 -7.02 -22.35
#